data_AF-A0AA37BAT3-F1
#
_entry.id   AF-A0AA37BAT3-F1
#
_cell.length_a   1.000
_cell.length_b   1.000
_cell.length_c   1.000
_cell.angle_alpha   90.00
_cell.angle_beta   90.00
_cell.angle_gamma   90.00
#
_symmetry.space_group_name_H-M   'P 1'
#
loop_
_entity.id
_entity.type
_entity.pdbx_description
1 polymer ?
#
loop_
_entity_poly.entity_id
_entity_poly.type
_entity_poly.pdbx_seq_one_letter_code
_entity_poly.pdbx_strand_id
1 'polypeptide(L)'
;MAKLRITRHSEEIVTTWKAGATPEDRRRVEELIEAIENRCAMQGRFPWKKDVTDPEITVFEPRKGLWVAVRMWTDDPPENPDQFDVVTIKDIRSPRRHRP
;
A
#
# COMPACT_ATOMS: atom_id res chain seq x y z
N MET A 1 16.36 9.87 11.15
CA MET A 1 15.55 8.65 10.94
C MET A 1 15.48 8.41 9.44
N ALA A 2 15.91 7.24 8.97
CA ALA A 2 15.81 6.90 7.55
C ALA A 2 14.34 6.69 7.17
N LYS A 3 13.89 7.37 6.12
CA LYS A 3 12.54 7.18 5.56
C LYS A 3 12.57 5.98 4.64
N LEU A 4 11.59 5.07 4.75
CA LEU A 4 11.44 4.05 3.72
C LEU A 4 11.09 4.76 2.40
N ARG A 5 11.50 4.19 1.27
CA ARG A 5 11.19 4.68 -0.07
C ARG A 5 10.40 3.61 -0.82
N ILE A 6 9.42 4.04 -1.59
CA ILE A 6 8.76 3.15 -2.55
C ILE A 6 9.70 2.86 -3.73
N THR A 7 9.61 1.65 -4.28
CA THR A 7 10.36 1.31 -5.50
C THR A 7 9.73 1.96 -6.73
N ARG A 8 10.49 2.09 -7.81
CA ARG A 8 9.97 2.64 -9.08
C ARG A 8 8.74 1.88 -9.58
N HIS A 9 8.72 0.55 -9.40
CA HIS A 9 7.58 -0.28 -9.75
C HIS A 9 6.33 0.07 -8.93
N SER A 10 6.52 0.29 -7.63
CA SER A 10 5.47 0.76 -6.73
C SER A 10 4.94 2.15 -7.12
N GLU A 11 5.81 3.08 -7.52
CA GLU A 11 5.41 4.39 -8.02
C GLU A 11 4.50 4.29 -9.25
N GLU A 12 4.81 3.38 -10.18
CA GLU A 12 3.97 3.11 -11.35
C GLU A 12 2.59 2.61 -10.94
N ILE A 13 2.52 1.61 -10.05
CA ILE A 13 1.25 1.06 -9.53
C ILE A 13 0.39 2.14 -8.88
N VAL A 14 1.00 2.95 -8.00
CA VAL A 14 0.33 4.05 -7.31
C VAL A 14 -0.16 5.08 -8.31
N THR A 15 0.67 5.47 -9.28
CA THR A 15 0.31 6.47 -10.31
C THR A 15 -0.83 5.99 -11.20
N THR A 16 -0.76 4.74 -11.67
CA THR A 16 -1.82 4.12 -12.49
C THR A 16 -3.13 4.03 -11.71
N TRP A 17 -3.09 3.63 -10.44
CA TRP A 17 -4.29 3.58 -9.59
C TRP A 17 -4.85 4.99 -9.33
N LYS A 18 -3.98 5.96 -8.99
CA LYS A 18 -4.37 7.37 -8.75
C LYS A 18 -5.13 7.94 -9.93
N ALA A 19 -4.74 7.63 -11.17
CA ALA A 19 -5.43 8.12 -12.37
C ALA A 19 -6.94 7.83 -12.38
N GLY A 20 -7.38 6.70 -11.82
CA GLY A 20 -8.79 6.30 -11.72
C GLY A 20 -9.44 6.49 -10.34
N ALA A 21 -8.70 6.94 -9.34
CA ALA A 21 -9.17 7.07 -7.95
C ALA A 21 -9.78 8.45 -7.66
N THR A 22 -10.70 8.49 -6.68
CA THR A 22 -11.25 9.76 -6.17
C THR A 22 -10.20 10.56 -5.39
N PRO A 23 -10.28 11.90 -5.34
CA PRO A 23 -9.32 12.70 -4.58
C PRO A 23 -9.24 12.32 -3.09
N GLU A 24 -10.35 11.88 -2.49
CA GLU A 24 -10.35 11.37 -1.12
C GLU A 24 -9.56 10.08 -0.98
N ASP A 25 -9.79 9.09 -1.85
CA ASP A 25 -9.06 7.83 -1.79
C ASP A 25 -7.56 8.05 -2.09
N ARG A 26 -7.23 8.95 -3.03
CA ARG A 26 -5.83 9.35 -3.30
C ARG A 26 -5.16 9.87 -2.03
N ARG A 27 -5.79 10.82 -1.34
CA ARG A 27 -5.28 11.39 -0.09
C ARG A 27 -5.08 10.31 0.97
N ARG A 28 -6.01 9.36 1.12
CA ARG A 28 -5.90 8.26 2.10
C ARG A 28 -4.74 7.31 1.79
N VAL A 29 -4.52 6.99 0.51
CA VAL A 29 -3.37 6.18 0.10
C VAL A 29 -2.06 6.93 0.30
N GLU A 30 -2.01 8.23 0.01
CA GLU A 30 -0.83 9.06 0.26
C GLU A 30 -0.50 9.14 1.76
N GLU A 31 -1.49 9.35 2.62
CA GLU A 31 -1.30 9.30 4.07
C GLU A 31 -0.82 7.93 4.56
N LEU A 32 -1.29 6.84 3.94
CA LEU A 32 -0.81 5.49 4.25
C LEU A 32 0.64 5.30 3.83
N ILE A 33 0.99 5.67 2.60
CA ILE A 33 2.36 5.59 2.07
C ILE A 33 3.29 6.40 2.98
N GLU A 34 2.95 7.65 3.29
CA GLU A 34 3.73 8.49 4.21
C GLU A 34 3.85 7.84 5.59
N ALA A 35 2.78 7.26 6.12
CA ALA A 35 2.84 6.55 7.39
C ALA A 35 3.77 5.31 7.32
N ILE A 36 3.81 4.60 6.19
CA ILE A 36 4.73 3.47 5.97
C ILE A 36 6.17 3.98 5.85
N GLU A 37 6.40 5.03 5.06
CA GLU A 37 7.70 5.71 4.91
C GLU A 37 8.27 6.12 6.28
N ASN A 38 7.42 6.61 7.17
CA ASN A 38 7.77 6.98 8.54
C ASN A 38 7.76 5.80 9.54
N ARG A 39 7.59 4.55 9.08
CA ARG A 39 7.45 3.34 9.91
C ARG A 39 6.36 3.46 11.00
N CYS A 40 5.37 4.33 10.77
CA CYS A 40 4.32 4.71 11.71
C CYS A 40 2.96 4.07 11.34
N ALA A 41 2.79 3.57 10.11
CA ALA A 41 1.53 2.95 9.66
C ALA A 41 1.09 1.77 10.53
N MET A 42 2.03 1.04 11.13
CA MET A 42 1.75 -0.09 12.02
C MET A 42 1.37 0.31 13.46
N GLN A 43 1.44 1.60 13.82
CA GLN A 43 1.06 2.10 15.16
C GLN A 43 -0.47 2.26 15.35
N GLY A 44 -1.27 1.48 14.63
CA GLY A 44 -2.74 1.47 14.76
C GLY A 44 -3.49 2.59 14.02
N ARG A 45 -2.81 3.41 13.22
CA ARG A 45 -3.45 4.48 12.43
C ARG A 45 -4.35 3.94 11.31
N PHE A 46 -3.96 2.82 10.71
CA PHE A 46 -4.72 2.15 9.66
C PHE A 46 -4.91 0.68 10.03
N PRO A 47 -6.12 0.11 9.85
CA PRO A 47 -6.32 -1.32 9.92
C PRO A 47 -5.38 -2.03 8.96
N TRP A 48 -4.72 -3.09 9.43
CA TRP A 48 -3.84 -3.90 8.61
C TRP A 48 -3.95 -5.36 8.99
N LYS A 49 -3.64 -6.23 8.04
CA LYS A 49 -3.55 -7.68 8.24
C LYS A 49 -2.38 -8.21 7.45
N LYS A 50 -1.72 -9.26 7.95
CA LYS A 50 -0.77 -10.02 7.11
C LYS A 50 -1.55 -10.87 6.13
N ASP A 51 -1.01 -11.04 4.93
CA ASP A 51 -1.52 -12.04 4.03
C ASP A 51 -1.26 -13.43 4.62
N VAL A 52 -2.23 -14.34 4.47
CA VAL A 52 -2.16 -15.69 5.03
C VAL A 52 -1.24 -16.57 4.20
N THR A 53 -1.11 -16.26 2.90
CA THR A 53 -0.31 -16.99 1.93
C THR A 53 1.13 -16.49 1.93
N ASP A 54 1.32 -15.18 2.10
CA ASP A 54 2.61 -14.51 2.05
C ASP A 54 2.81 -13.61 3.30
N PRO A 55 3.52 -14.08 4.34
CA PRO A 55 3.66 -13.32 5.60
C PRO A 55 4.49 -12.04 5.46
N GLU A 56 5.21 -11.88 4.34
CA GLU A 56 5.92 -10.67 3.95
C GLU A 56 5.00 -9.57 3.40
N ILE A 57 3.79 -9.95 2.98
CA ILE A 57 2.78 -9.02 2.47
C ILE A 57 1.88 -8.61 3.62
N THR A 58 1.79 -7.29 3.82
CA THR A 58 0.88 -6.65 4.74
C THR A 58 -0.16 -5.87 3.95
N VAL A 59 -1.42 -6.23 4.12
CA VAL A 59 -2.56 -5.56 3.49
C VAL A 59 -3.12 -4.53 4.45
N PHE A 60 -3.05 -3.27 4.06
CA PHE A 60 -3.63 -2.14 4.78
C PHE A 60 -5.01 -1.82 4.22
N GLU A 61 -5.94 -1.46 5.09
CA GLU A 61 -7.27 -0.96 4.74
C GLU A 61 -7.41 0.50 5.18
N PRO A 62 -6.85 1.47 4.43
CA PRO A 62 -6.95 2.89 4.79
C PRO A 62 -8.40 3.42 4.83
N ARG A 63 -9.31 2.72 4.15
CA ARG A 63 -10.76 2.92 4.20
C ARG A 63 -11.45 1.59 3.91
N LYS A 64 -12.61 1.35 4.52
CA LYS A 64 -13.43 0.15 4.27
C LYS A 64 -13.55 -0.14 2.78
N GLY A 65 -13.04 -1.28 2.34
CA GLY A 65 -13.07 -1.70 0.94
C GLY A 65 -12.09 -1.00 -0.01
N LEU A 66 -11.08 -0.32 0.52
CA LEU A 66 -9.87 0.05 -0.21
C LEU A 66 -8.71 -0.68 0.42
N TRP A 67 -8.11 -1.62 -0.31
CA TRP A 67 -7.04 -2.48 0.17
C TRP A 67 -5.74 -2.14 -0.54
N VAL A 68 -4.68 -1.94 0.24
CA VAL A 68 -3.34 -1.64 -0.25
C VAL A 68 -2.42 -2.75 0.25
N ALA A 69 -2.00 -3.63 -0.66
CA ALA A 69 -1.07 -4.69 -0.36
C ALA A 69 0.36 -4.16 -0.48
N VAL A 70 1.12 -4.31 0.60
CA VAL A 70 2.48 -3.79 0.72
C VAL A 70 3.38 -4.92 1.17
N ARG A 71 4.46 -5.17 0.42
CA ARG A 71 5.51 -6.10 0.83
C ARG A 71 6.53 -5.36 1.69
N MET A 72 6.67 -5.80 2.93
CA MET A 72 7.67 -5.30 3.88
C MET A 72 8.71 -6.39 4.09
N TRP A 73 9.89 -6.21 3.51
CA TRP A 73 11.04 -7.08 3.70
C TRP A 73 11.48 -6.97 5.17
N THR A 74 11.08 -7.95 5.98
CA THR A 74 11.38 -7.98 7.42
C THR A 74 12.48 -8.98 7.76
N ASP A 75 12.76 -9.93 6.86
CA ASP A 75 13.66 -11.06 7.14
C ASP A 75 14.97 -11.03 6.32
N ASP A 76 14.93 -10.53 5.09
CA ASP A 76 16.11 -10.43 4.22
C ASP A 76 16.24 -8.97 3.74
N PRO A 77 17.21 -8.18 4.23
CA PRO A 77 17.44 -6.86 3.68
C PRO A 77 17.98 -7.05 2.25
N PRO A 78 17.26 -6.64 1.19
CA PRO A 78 17.95 -6.35 -0.05
C PRO A 78 19.01 -5.26 0.24
N GLU A 79 19.91 -4.97 -0.70
CA GLU A 79 20.96 -3.94 -0.58
C GLU A 79 20.44 -2.55 -0.10
N ASN A 80 19.12 -2.34 -0.04
CA ASN A 80 18.43 -1.18 0.53
C ASN A 80 17.38 -1.58 1.61
N PRO A 81 17.72 -1.60 2.90
CA PRO A 81 16.78 -1.90 4.01
C PRO A 81 15.74 -0.79 4.27
N ASP A 82 15.82 0.30 3.50
CA ASP A 82 14.94 1.46 3.58
C ASP A 82 13.96 1.51 2.41
N GLN A 83 13.49 0.36 1.91
CA GLN A 83 12.52 0.32 0.81
C GLN A 83 11.33 -0.60 1.10
N PHE A 84 10.17 -0.28 0.53
CA PHE A 84 8.99 -1.14 0.54
C PHE A 84 8.33 -1.18 -0.83
N ASP A 85 7.62 -2.27 -1.10
CA ASP A 85 6.95 -2.47 -2.37
C ASP A 85 5.43 -2.44 -2.22
N VAL A 86 4.76 -1.55 -2.93
CA VAL A 86 3.31 -1.54 -3.09
C VAL A 86 2.97 -2.54 -4.19
N VAL A 87 2.55 -3.74 -3.79
CA VAL A 87 2.25 -4.85 -4.70
C VAL A 87 0.98 -4.58 -5.49
N THR A 88 -0.07 -4.09 -4.82
CA THR A 88 -1.33 -3.78 -5.50
C THR A 88 -2.23 -2.87 -4.66
N ILE A 89 -3.08 -2.09 -5.33
CA ILE A 89 -4.14 -1.30 -4.72
C ILE A 89 -5.46 -1.74 -5.32
N LYS A 90 -6.35 -2.27 -4.49
CA LYS A 90 -7.68 -2.75 -4.89
C LYS A 90 -8.76 -1.93 -4.20
N ASP A 91 -9.58 -1.26 -5.00
CA ASP A 91 -10.83 -0.67 -4.53
C ASP A 91 -11.97 -1.66 -4.79
N ILE A 92 -12.46 -2.32 -3.75
CA ILE A 92 -13.59 -3.27 -3.84
C ILE A 92 -14.96 -2.57 -3.76
N ARG A 93 -14.99 -1.25 -3.51
CA ARG A 93 -16.22 -0.44 -3.57
C ARG A 93 -16.66 -0.16 -4.99
N SER A 94 -15.77 -0.30 -5.97
CA SER A 94 -16.12 -0.29 -7.38
C SER A 94 -16.22 -1.72 -7.91
N PRO A 95 -17.41 -2.34 -7.97
CA PRO A 95 -17.67 -3.25 -9.06
C PRO A 95 -17.62 -2.40 -10.32
N ARG A 96 -16.44 -2.24 -10.93
CA ARG A 96 -16.39 -1.76 -12.30
C ARG A 96 -17.27 -2.73 -13.07
N ARG A 97 -18.42 -2.21 -13.49
CA ARG A 97 -19.41 -2.83 -14.34
C ARG A 97 -18.67 -3.52 -15.49
N HIS A 98 -18.41 -4.81 -15.36
CA HIS A 98 -18.32 -5.67 -16.54
C HIS A 98 -19.76 -5.89 -16.95
N ARG A 99 -20.26 -5.00 -17.81
CA ARG A 99 -21.45 -5.30 -18.61
C ARG A 99 -20.93 -5.44 -20.04
N PRO A 100 -20.96 -6.64 -20.65
CA PRO A 100 -20.69 -6.82 -22.06
C PRO A 100 -21.69 -6.06 -22.93
#